data_AF-F6DMG8-F1
#
_entry.id   AF-F6DMG8-F1
#
_cell.length_a   1.000
_cell.length_b   1.000
_cell.length_c   1.000
_cell.angle_alpha   90.00
_cell.angle_beta   90.00
_cell.angle_gamma   90.00
#
_symmetry.space_group_name_H-M   'P 1'
#
loop_
_entity.id
_entity.type
_entity.pdbx_description
1 polymer ?
#
loop_
_entity_poly.entity_id
_entity_poly.type
_entity_poly.pdbx_seq_one_letter_code
_entity_poly.pdbx_strand_id
1 'polypeptide(L)'
;MYKGDMLFQSLLKYDFNLYRSELDVPSYLEDHFNKYIQDIEEAAAGSNPFLGSDFCSRVLDNISVIQCICDGIVEIAHINRNGRIKDAYENAYTLFASMEPYYLERFSWAGRDGDYYRIRSGDFRIKPGEDSKKKKAKMFHIKDSKRNLIGAYRFSIPGFPCLYLTSGFELGWFESGMPKMFSYCRMHIEESGENALRLIDISNRPVDLLSDIYVWILNAKEDLNKQQNIKEYLLNYIITYPLAAACSIKVKDRGDRFVEEYVIPQMFMNWIRENGGYDGIRYKSSLNTTLVQGMGAVNIALPVKKFRDDGLCESLTSKIAVSDIAYLDVNEDFKKYQQHLHDINDYKNELWMKMVSDTYYCGYKLKLVDICENVYMTYNSIINGNNLNEVLLHQIECLADYIYMFHEYKDSIIKRNIEEVKRMYPTIDETKLQNEISVDIDRFYALVTKVILKHAVFGFSKEALNNFEKI
;
A
#
# COMPACT_ATOMS: atom_id res chain seq x y z
N MET A 1 -19.79 1.78 -9.23
CA MET A 1 -19.23 3.13 -9.49
C MET A 1 -20.05 3.83 -10.56
N TYR A 2 -20.55 5.03 -10.27
CA TYR A 2 -21.30 5.85 -11.22
C TYR A 2 -20.37 6.46 -12.26
N LYS A 3 -20.74 6.37 -13.55
CA LYS A 3 -19.97 6.88 -14.69
C LYS A 3 -20.78 7.84 -15.57
N GLY A 4 -21.93 8.33 -15.11
CA GLY A 4 -22.78 9.20 -15.92
C GLY A 4 -22.29 10.66 -16.02
N ASP A 5 -21.37 11.06 -15.14
CA ASP A 5 -20.78 12.40 -15.11
C ASP A 5 -19.39 12.41 -15.73
N MET A 6 -19.16 13.34 -16.65
CA MET A 6 -17.85 13.54 -17.28
C MET A 6 -16.76 13.87 -16.25
N LEU A 7 -17.08 14.65 -15.20
CA LEU A 7 -16.12 15.02 -14.17
C LEU A 7 -15.68 13.81 -13.33
N PHE A 8 -16.60 12.90 -12.99
CA PHE A 8 -16.24 11.64 -12.33
C PHE A 8 -15.33 10.80 -13.21
N GLN A 9 -15.65 10.66 -14.50
CA GLN A 9 -14.81 9.92 -15.44
C GLN A 9 -13.42 10.54 -15.58
N SER A 10 -13.33 11.86 -15.62
CA SER A 10 -12.07 12.60 -15.71
C SER A 10 -11.21 12.36 -14.47
N LEU A 11 -11.78 12.52 -13.27
CA LEU A 11 -11.09 12.32 -12.00
C LEU A 11 -10.58 10.88 -11.80
N LEU A 12 -11.24 9.87 -12.37
CA LEU A 12 -10.78 8.48 -12.31
C LEU A 12 -9.45 8.25 -13.05
N LYS A 13 -9.07 9.10 -14.01
CA LYS A 13 -7.78 9.03 -14.70
C LYS A 13 -6.60 9.41 -13.77
N TYR A 14 -6.88 10.18 -12.72
CA TYR A 14 -5.89 10.78 -11.82
C TYR A 14 -5.66 9.90 -10.58
N ASP A 15 -5.33 8.62 -10.80
CA ASP A 15 -5.24 7.56 -9.79
C ASP A 15 -3.95 7.54 -8.95
N PHE A 16 -3.07 8.52 -9.18
CA PHE A 16 -1.76 8.68 -8.56
C PHE A 16 -0.70 7.62 -8.92
N ASN A 17 -0.90 6.86 -10.00
CA ASN A 17 0.15 6.08 -10.64
C ASN A 17 1.05 6.99 -11.48
N LEU A 18 1.77 7.88 -10.79
CA LEU A 18 2.56 8.96 -11.38
C LEU A 18 4.02 8.54 -11.57
N TYR A 19 4.42 8.33 -12.83
CA TYR A 19 5.76 7.94 -13.23
C TYR A 19 6.36 9.00 -14.15
N ARG A 20 7.37 9.74 -13.64
CA ARG A 20 8.04 10.79 -14.42
C ARG A 20 8.94 10.28 -15.55
N SER A 21 9.21 8.97 -15.59
CA SER A 21 10.05 8.34 -16.61
C SER A 21 11.43 9.00 -16.71
N GLU A 22 11.77 9.62 -17.84
CA GLU A 22 13.04 10.33 -18.05
C GLU A 22 12.97 11.84 -17.75
N LEU A 23 11.78 12.38 -17.52
CA LEU A 23 11.62 13.80 -17.19
C LEU A 23 12.11 14.06 -15.76
N ASP A 24 12.64 15.26 -15.52
CA ASP A 24 12.78 15.77 -14.17
C ASP A 24 11.42 16.10 -13.53
N VAL A 25 11.40 16.19 -12.20
CA VAL A 25 10.15 16.42 -11.46
C VAL A 25 9.43 17.71 -11.90
N PRO A 26 10.09 18.88 -12.02
CA PRO A 26 9.43 20.09 -12.53
C PRO A 26 8.76 19.90 -13.89
N SER A 27 9.50 19.44 -14.92
CA SER A 27 8.94 19.26 -16.27
C SER A 27 7.81 18.24 -16.30
N TYR A 28 7.93 17.14 -15.55
CA TYR A 28 6.84 16.17 -15.44
C TYR A 28 5.58 16.78 -14.81
N LEU A 29 5.75 17.56 -13.73
CA LEU A 29 4.63 18.20 -13.04
C LEU A 29 3.95 19.24 -13.92
N GLU A 30 4.72 20.02 -14.69
CA GLU A 30 4.18 20.99 -15.65
C GLU A 30 3.27 20.31 -16.68
N ASP A 31 3.77 19.26 -17.35
CA ASP A 31 2.99 18.49 -18.32
C ASP A 31 1.74 17.87 -17.69
N HIS A 32 1.90 17.24 -16.51
CA HIS A 32 0.82 16.57 -15.81
C HIS A 32 -0.27 17.54 -15.34
N PHE A 33 0.12 18.71 -14.82
CA PHE A 33 -0.80 19.72 -14.33
C PHE A 33 -1.53 20.45 -15.45
N ASN A 34 -0.84 20.78 -16.54
CA ASN A 34 -1.50 21.34 -17.72
C ASN A 34 -2.58 20.38 -18.25
N LYS A 35 -2.26 19.07 -18.29
CA LYS A 35 -3.24 18.07 -18.68
C LYS A 35 -4.40 17.95 -17.69
N TYR A 36 -4.11 17.97 -16.39
CA TYR A 36 -5.12 17.95 -15.33
C TYR A 36 -6.12 19.08 -15.46
N ILE A 37 -5.65 20.32 -15.59
CA ILE A 37 -6.51 21.50 -15.67
C ILE A 37 -7.41 21.43 -16.89
N GLN A 38 -6.84 21.12 -18.07
CA GLN A 38 -7.62 20.94 -19.29
C GLN A 38 -8.71 19.88 -19.12
N ASP A 39 -8.37 18.71 -18.57
CA ASP A 39 -9.30 17.61 -18.36
C ASP A 39 -10.40 17.93 -17.35
N ILE A 40 -10.13 18.76 -16.35
CA ILE A 40 -11.14 19.20 -15.36
C ILE A 40 -12.05 20.27 -15.96
N GLU A 41 -11.49 21.25 -16.68
CA GLU A 41 -12.24 22.30 -17.34
C GLU A 41 -13.20 21.73 -18.40
N GLU A 42 -12.68 20.89 -19.30
CA GLU A 42 -13.49 20.21 -20.33
C GLU A 42 -14.58 19.34 -19.71
N ALA A 43 -14.26 18.60 -18.63
CA ALA A 43 -15.21 17.73 -17.99
C ALA A 43 -16.29 18.49 -17.20
N ALA A 44 -15.93 19.60 -16.55
CA ALA A 44 -16.87 20.45 -15.82
C ALA A 44 -17.82 21.19 -16.79
N ALA A 45 -17.33 21.64 -17.95
CA ALA A 45 -18.17 22.23 -19.01
C ALA A 45 -19.07 21.21 -19.72
N GLY A 46 -18.79 19.91 -19.57
CA GLY A 46 -19.52 18.80 -20.17
C GLY A 46 -20.79 18.37 -19.42
N SER A 47 -21.28 17.17 -19.77
CA SER A 47 -22.49 16.59 -19.18
C SER A 47 -22.22 15.98 -17.81
N ASN A 48 -22.85 16.53 -16.77
CA ASN A 48 -22.75 16.07 -15.38
C ASN A 48 -24.14 16.01 -14.70
N PRO A 49 -25.05 15.14 -15.16
CA PRO A 49 -26.42 15.08 -14.65
C PRO A 49 -26.54 14.76 -13.16
N PHE A 50 -25.57 14.06 -12.54
CA PHE A 50 -25.64 13.72 -11.12
C PHE A 50 -25.10 14.84 -10.22
N LEU A 51 -23.93 15.39 -10.53
CA LEU A 51 -23.34 16.51 -9.78
C LEU A 51 -24.12 17.81 -9.98
N GLY A 52 -24.72 18.00 -11.16
CA GLY A 52 -25.52 19.16 -11.53
C GLY A 52 -24.69 20.37 -11.95
N SER A 53 -25.31 21.27 -12.72
CA SER A 53 -24.65 22.43 -13.32
C SER A 53 -24.08 23.42 -12.29
N ASP A 54 -24.76 23.61 -11.16
CA ASP A 54 -24.28 24.48 -10.08
C ASP A 54 -22.91 24.06 -9.54
N PHE A 55 -22.71 22.77 -9.29
CA PHE A 55 -21.41 22.26 -8.84
C PHE A 55 -20.33 22.44 -9.92
N CYS A 56 -20.67 22.15 -11.18
CA CYS A 56 -19.76 22.33 -12.31
C CYS A 56 -19.34 23.80 -12.48
N SER A 57 -20.26 24.76 -12.34
CA SER A 57 -19.93 26.19 -12.35
C SER A 57 -18.93 26.53 -11.25
N ARG A 58 -19.11 26.02 -10.04
CA ARG A 58 -18.17 26.24 -8.93
C ARG A 58 -16.78 25.64 -9.19
N VAL A 59 -16.70 24.50 -9.87
CA VAL A 59 -15.42 23.93 -10.32
C VAL A 59 -14.74 24.86 -11.33
N LEU A 60 -15.49 25.35 -12.33
CA LEU A 60 -14.99 26.29 -13.33
C LEU A 60 -14.51 27.61 -12.71
N ASP A 61 -15.26 28.14 -11.73
CA ASP A 61 -14.88 29.36 -10.99
C ASP A 61 -13.53 29.19 -10.23
N ASN A 62 -13.18 27.95 -9.87
CA ASN A 62 -11.93 27.63 -9.16
C ASN A 62 -10.79 27.16 -10.09
N ILE A 63 -10.97 27.13 -11.42
CA ILE A 63 -9.88 26.75 -12.35
C ILE A 63 -8.67 27.67 -12.20
N SER A 64 -8.90 28.98 -12.03
CA SER A 64 -7.82 29.94 -11.79
C SER A 64 -7.03 29.65 -10.51
N VAL A 65 -7.70 29.22 -9.44
CA VAL A 65 -7.06 28.81 -8.17
C VAL A 65 -6.22 27.55 -8.39
N ILE A 66 -6.76 26.56 -9.10
CA ILE A 66 -6.05 25.32 -9.44
C ILE A 66 -4.80 25.62 -10.26
N GLN A 67 -4.90 26.50 -11.27
CA GLN A 67 -3.76 26.93 -12.09
C GLN A 67 -2.68 27.61 -11.24
N CYS A 68 -3.04 28.56 -10.37
CA CYS A 68 -2.09 29.20 -9.47
C CYS A 68 -1.36 28.20 -8.57
N ILE A 69 -2.05 27.16 -8.08
CA ILE A 69 -1.44 26.10 -7.27
C ILE A 69 -0.46 25.28 -8.11
N CYS A 70 -0.88 24.86 -9.31
CA CYS A 70 -0.05 24.09 -10.23
C CYS A 70 1.25 24.85 -10.59
N ASP A 71 1.11 26.10 -11.04
CA ASP A 71 2.22 26.97 -11.42
C ASP A 71 3.16 27.21 -10.23
N GLY A 72 2.60 27.45 -9.04
CA GLY A 72 3.36 27.61 -7.81
C GLY A 72 4.21 26.38 -7.48
N ILE A 73 3.64 25.18 -7.55
CA ILE A 73 4.37 23.92 -7.29
C ILE A 73 5.51 23.72 -8.30
N VAL A 74 5.25 23.96 -9.58
CA VAL A 74 6.25 23.83 -10.66
C VAL A 74 7.39 24.82 -10.46
N GLU A 75 7.08 26.10 -10.17
CA GLU A 75 8.08 27.13 -9.91
C GLU A 75 8.93 26.80 -8.67
N ILE A 76 8.32 26.36 -7.57
CA ILE A 76 9.06 25.90 -6.37
C ILE A 76 10.05 24.78 -6.72
N ALA A 77 9.60 23.81 -7.52
CA ALA A 77 10.44 22.69 -7.95
C ALA A 77 11.62 23.18 -8.83
N HIS A 78 11.39 24.12 -9.76
CA HIS A 78 12.46 24.73 -10.56
C HIS A 78 13.44 25.54 -9.71
N ILE A 79 12.96 26.37 -8.79
CA ILE A 79 13.81 27.15 -7.88
C ILE A 79 14.72 26.22 -7.07
N ASN A 80 14.17 25.12 -6.53
CA ASN A 80 14.94 24.12 -5.80
C ASN A 80 16.01 23.45 -6.67
N ARG A 81 15.63 23.01 -7.87
CA ARG A 81 16.54 22.39 -8.85
C ARG A 81 17.71 23.31 -9.24
N ASN A 82 17.46 24.62 -9.27
CA ASN A 82 18.47 25.65 -9.52
C ASN A 82 19.34 25.98 -8.28
N GLY A 83 19.21 25.23 -7.19
CA GLY A 83 20.01 25.39 -5.98
C GLY A 83 19.59 26.57 -5.08
N ARG A 84 18.48 27.26 -5.39
CA ARG A 84 17.95 28.37 -4.59
C ARG A 84 17.05 27.86 -3.46
N ILE A 85 17.63 27.07 -2.56
CA ILE A 85 16.89 26.31 -1.54
C ILE A 85 16.06 27.23 -0.65
N LYS A 86 16.62 28.35 -0.19
CA LYS A 86 15.92 29.30 0.68
C LYS A 86 14.64 29.83 0.02
N ASP A 87 14.76 30.37 -1.18
CA ASP A 87 13.65 30.95 -1.94
C ASP A 87 12.56 29.89 -2.21
N ALA A 88 12.96 28.64 -2.49
CA ALA A 88 12.02 27.55 -2.69
C ALA A 88 11.17 27.28 -1.44
N TYR A 89 11.79 27.31 -0.24
CA TYR A 89 11.06 27.15 1.02
C TYR A 89 10.13 28.34 1.31
N GLU A 90 10.58 29.58 1.09
CA GLU A 90 9.74 30.77 1.30
C GLU A 90 8.51 30.77 0.39
N ASN A 91 8.68 30.41 -0.89
CA ASN A 91 7.58 30.28 -1.84
C ASN A 91 6.66 29.10 -1.48
N ALA A 92 7.23 27.95 -1.10
CA ALA A 92 6.46 26.79 -0.68
C ALA A 92 5.58 27.08 0.52
N TYR A 93 6.11 27.75 1.54
CA TYR A 93 5.36 28.11 2.74
C TYR A 93 4.20 29.05 2.43
N THR A 94 4.44 30.04 1.56
CA THR A 94 3.40 30.97 1.10
C THR A 94 2.29 30.22 0.37
N LEU A 95 2.65 29.32 -0.54
CA LEU A 95 1.69 28.50 -1.27
C LEU A 95 0.89 27.58 -0.32
N PHE A 96 1.56 26.82 0.55
CA PHE A 96 0.89 25.90 1.46
C PHE A 96 -0.05 26.62 2.45
N ALA A 97 0.33 27.80 2.95
CA ALA A 97 -0.55 28.61 3.77
C ALA A 97 -1.80 29.07 3.00
N SER A 98 -1.65 29.47 1.74
CA SER A 98 -2.81 29.85 0.90
C SER A 98 -3.75 28.68 0.61
N MET A 99 -3.25 27.44 0.66
CA MET A 99 -4.02 26.22 0.42
C MET A 99 -4.78 25.70 1.66
N GLU A 100 -4.51 26.25 2.85
CA GLU A 100 -5.07 25.77 4.13
C GLU A 100 -6.61 25.62 4.14
N PRO A 101 -7.40 26.54 3.55
CA PRO A 101 -8.86 26.40 3.48
C PRO A 101 -9.35 25.19 2.68
N TYR A 102 -8.52 24.65 1.79
CA TYR A 102 -8.89 23.56 0.88
C TYR A 102 -8.40 22.20 1.35
N TYR A 103 -7.53 22.12 2.37
CA TYR A 103 -7.00 20.84 2.79
C TYR A 103 -8.10 19.89 3.25
N LEU A 104 -8.01 18.65 2.77
CA LEU A 104 -8.84 17.58 3.28
C LEU A 104 -8.27 17.15 4.63
N GLU A 105 -9.08 17.22 5.66
CA GLU A 105 -8.65 16.91 7.02
C GLU A 105 -9.27 15.60 7.49
N ARG A 106 -8.48 14.84 8.23
CA ARG A 106 -8.94 13.64 8.92
C ARG A 106 -8.34 13.60 10.31
N PHE A 107 -9.19 13.43 11.31
CA PHE A 107 -8.71 13.08 12.63
C PHE A 107 -8.40 11.58 12.67
N SER A 108 -7.36 11.20 13.43
CA SER A 108 -7.08 9.81 13.80
C SER A 108 -7.17 9.68 15.32
N TRP A 109 -7.99 8.75 15.82
CA TRP A 109 -8.28 8.60 17.25
C TRP A 109 -8.71 7.19 17.64
N ALA A 110 -8.78 6.91 18.95
CA ALA A 110 -8.99 5.57 19.52
C ALA A 110 -10.14 4.74 18.91
N GLY A 111 -11.21 5.39 18.45
CA GLY A 111 -12.39 4.74 17.87
C GLY A 111 -12.46 4.71 16.34
N ARG A 112 -11.57 5.42 15.64
CA ARG A 112 -11.52 5.47 14.17
C ARG A 112 -10.12 5.80 13.70
N ASP A 113 -9.53 4.85 12.95
CA ASP A 113 -8.17 4.98 12.43
C ASP A 113 -7.14 5.30 13.53
N GLY A 114 -7.35 4.81 14.76
CA GLY A 114 -6.44 5.05 15.89
C GLY A 114 -5.31 4.03 15.99
N ASP A 115 -5.42 2.91 15.29
CA ASP A 115 -4.50 1.78 15.38
C ASP A 115 -3.61 1.68 14.15
N TYR A 116 -2.31 1.73 14.38
CA TYR A 116 -1.30 1.60 13.34
C TYR A 116 -0.20 0.61 13.72
N TYR A 117 0.53 0.13 12.72
CA TYR A 117 1.71 -0.70 12.85
C TYR A 117 2.98 0.10 12.62
N ARG A 118 4.04 -0.34 13.30
CA ARG A 118 5.41 0.12 13.13
C ARG A 118 6.32 -1.09 13.01
N ILE A 119 7.14 -1.10 11.97
CA ILE A 119 8.10 -2.20 11.68
C ILE A 119 9.52 -1.64 11.69
N ARG A 120 10.47 -2.41 12.25
CA ARG A 120 11.91 -2.11 12.21
C ARG A 120 12.71 -3.40 11.99
N SER A 121 13.68 -3.36 11.09
CA SER A 121 14.62 -4.46 10.88
C SER A 121 15.46 -4.73 12.13
N GLY A 122 15.56 -6.01 12.53
CA GLY A 122 16.27 -6.47 13.73
C GLY A 122 15.35 -6.89 14.89
N ASP A 123 15.96 -7.42 15.96
CA ASP A 123 15.28 -7.90 17.17
C ASP A 123 15.26 -6.82 18.27
N PHE A 124 14.06 -6.32 18.55
CA PHE A 124 13.78 -5.29 19.55
C PHE A 124 12.90 -5.82 20.70
N ARG A 125 12.71 -7.14 20.79
CA ARG A 125 11.92 -7.74 21.86
C ARG A 125 12.40 -7.29 23.24
N ILE A 126 11.43 -7.22 24.14
CA ILE A 126 11.64 -6.90 25.55
C ILE A 126 12.03 -8.20 26.24
N LYS A 127 13.27 -8.30 26.71
CA LYS A 127 13.78 -9.47 27.43
C LYS A 127 13.48 -9.34 28.93
N PRO A 128 13.41 -10.46 29.68
CA PRO A 128 13.24 -10.41 31.13
C PRO A 128 14.27 -9.50 31.81
N GLY A 129 13.81 -8.60 32.68
CA GLY A 129 14.65 -7.63 33.38
C GLY A 129 14.98 -6.35 32.59
N GLU A 130 14.58 -6.24 31.32
CA GLU A 130 14.71 -4.99 30.57
C GLU A 130 13.56 -4.02 30.86
N ASP A 131 13.86 -2.73 30.80
CA ASP A 131 12.89 -1.65 30.93
C ASP A 131 12.01 -1.58 29.67
N SER A 132 10.72 -1.89 29.84
CA SER A 132 9.71 -1.92 28.77
C SER A 132 9.65 -0.58 28.02
N LYS A 133 9.53 0.53 28.74
CA LYS A 133 9.40 1.87 28.14
C LYS A 133 10.63 2.22 27.32
N LYS A 134 11.84 1.93 27.83
CA LYS A 134 13.08 2.15 27.07
C LYS A 134 13.16 1.31 25.80
N LYS A 135 12.59 0.09 25.80
CA LYS A 135 12.54 -0.76 24.60
C LYS A 135 11.50 -0.28 23.61
N LYS A 136 10.29 0.05 24.05
CA LYS A 136 9.24 0.62 23.19
C LYS A 136 9.62 1.98 22.59
N ALA A 137 10.37 2.80 23.32
CA ALA A 137 10.99 4.02 22.81
C ALA A 137 11.93 3.76 21.60
N LYS A 138 12.52 2.57 21.46
CA LYS A 138 13.30 2.21 20.26
C LYS A 138 12.42 1.92 19.06
N MET A 139 11.14 1.57 19.24
CA MET A 139 10.21 1.38 18.14
C MET A 139 9.62 2.70 17.62
N PHE A 140 9.65 3.76 18.42
CA PHE A 140 9.18 5.10 18.04
C PHE A 140 10.04 5.78 16.95
N HIS A 141 9.95 7.11 16.80
CA HIS A 141 10.86 7.82 15.92
C HIS A 141 12.29 7.82 16.47
N ILE A 142 13.27 8.06 15.59
CA ILE A 142 14.67 8.12 16.01
C ILE A 142 14.86 9.31 16.96
N LYS A 143 15.55 9.08 18.08
CA LYS A 143 15.87 10.11 19.09
C LYS A 143 16.81 11.15 18.51
N ASP A 144 16.70 12.40 18.97
CA ASP A 144 17.57 13.51 18.53
C ASP A 144 19.07 13.19 18.67
N SER A 145 19.47 12.54 19.76
CA SER A 145 20.86 12.09 19.99
C SER A 145 21.40 11.09 18.96
N LYS A 146 20.54 10.55 18.08
CA LYS A 146 20.88 9.64 17.00
C LYS A 146 20.51 10.21 15.62
N ARG A 147 20.48 11.53 15.49
CA ARG A 147 20.12 12.22 14.23
C ARG A 147 21.00 11.84 13.03
N ASN A 148 22.23 11.37 13.27
CA ASN A 148 23.12 10.84 12.23
C ASN A 148 22.58 9.57 11.54
N LEU A 149 21.59 8.90 12.12
CA LEU A 149 20.91 7.73 11.53
C LEU A 149 19.68 8.11 10.68
N ILE A 150 19.34 9.40 10.61
CA ILE A 150 18.14 9.88 9.93
C ILE A 150 18.50 10.30 8.51
N GLY A 151 18.19 9.45 7.54
CA GLY A 151 18.32 9.74 6.12
C GLY A 151 17.18 10.61 5.57
N ALA A 152 17.25 10.89 4.26
CA ALA A 152 16.15 11.49 3.52
C ALA A 152 15.06 10.44 3.27
N TYR A 153 13.82 10.77 3.62
CA TYR A 153 12.62 10.03 3.21
C TYR A 153 11.61 11.03 2.63
N ARG A 154 10.52 10.51 2.06
CA ARG A 154 9.51 11.34 1.36
C ARG A 154 9.03 12.54 2.17
N PHE A 155 8.75 12.32 3.45
CA PHE A 155 8.26 13.36 4.35
C PHE A 155 9.26 13.71 5.46
N SER A 156 10.55 13.40 5.31
CA SER A 156 11.54 13.77 6.33
C SER A 156 12.84 14.18 5.70
N ILE A 157 13.33 15.36 6.11
CA ILE A 157 14.66 15.83 5.74
C ILE A 157 15.74 15.09 6.57
N PRO A 158 16.95 14.91 6.02
CA PRO A 158 18.06 14.33 6.76
C PRO A 158 18.28 15.02 8.11
N GLY A 159 18.53 14.21 9.15
CA GLY A 159 18.79 14.71 10.50
C GLY A 159 17.57 15.19 11.28
N PHE A 160 16.35 15.14 10.73
CA PHE A 160 15.11 15.44 11.46
C PHE A 160 14.11 14.27 11.40
N PRO A 161 13.70 13.73 12.57
CA PRO A 161 12.88 12.54 12.60
C PRO A 161 11.42 12.81 12.25
N CYS A 162 10.82 11.82 11.58
CA CYS A 162 9.37 11.63 11.52
C CYS A 162 9.01 10.25 12.09
N LEU A 163 7.83 10.15 12.70
CA LEU A 163 7.21 8.88 13.04
C LEU A 163 6.36 8.43 11.86
N TYR A 164 6.80 7.37 11.19
CA TYR A 164 6.08 6.71 10.11
C TYR A 164 5.32 5.50 10.64
N LEU A 165 4.02 5.47 10.40
CA LEU A 165 3.11 4.40 10.82
C LEU A 165 2.20 4.01 9.66
N THR A 166 1.70 2.78 9.69
CA THR A 166 0.82 2.26 8.63
C THR A 166 -0.38 1.54 9.21
N SER A 167 -1.52 1.61 8.56
CA SER A 167 -2.73 0.88 8.97
C SER A 167 -2.67 -0.61 8.59
N GLY A 168 -1.79 -0.99 7.66
CA GLY A 168 -1.63 -2.38 7.20
C GLY A 168 -0.28 -2.94 7.58
N PHE A 169 -0.26 -4.06 8.31
CA PHE A 169 0.98 -4.75 8.71
C PHE A 169 1.84 -5.14 7.50
N GLU A 170 1.22 -5.75 6.50
CA GLU A 170 1.85 -6.23 5.28
C GLU A 170 2.44 -5.06 4.49
N LEU A 171 1.68 -3.96 4.34
CA LEU A 171 2.17 -2.74 3.70
C LEU A 171 3.41 -2.20 4.42
N GLY A 172 3.39 -2.18 5.74
CA GLY A 172 4.54 -1.74 6.55
C GLY A 172 5.79 -2.59 6.33
N TRP A 173 5.62 -3.89 6.11
CA TRP A 173 6.74 -4.79 5.83
C TRP A 173 7.36 -4.50 4.46
N PHE A 174 6.53 -4.30 3.42
CA PHE A 174 7.00 -3.85 2.11
C PHE A 174 7.70 -2.50 2.17
N GLU A 175 7.12 -1.52 2.86
CA GLU A 175 7.71 -0.18 2.98
C GLU A 175 8.98 -0.14 3.82
N SER A 176 9.17 -1.13 4.70
CA SER A 176 10.40 -1.32 5.48
C SER A 176 11.50 -2.04 4.70
N GLY A 177 11.31 -2.33 3.40
CA GLY A 177 12.29 -2.99 2.55
C GLY A 177 12.30 -4.52 2.69
N MET A 178 11.16 -5.13 3.07
CA MET A 178 10.99 -6.58 3.19
C MET A 178 12.08 -7.25 4.07
N PRO A 179 12.33 -6.76 5.29
CA PRO A 179 13.38 -7.32 6.13
C PRO A 179 13.11 -8.79 6.45
N LYS A 180 14.14 -9.64 6.33
CA LYS A 180 14.08 -11.06 6.71
C LYS A 180 13.76 -11.25 8.19
N MET A 181 14.40 -10.45 9.05
CA MET A 181 14.22 -10.46 10.50
C MET A 181 13.79 -9.07 10.93
N PHE A 182 12.65 -8.96 11.59
CA PHE A 182 12.12 -7.67 12.01
C PHE A 182 11.30 -7.77 13.27
N SER A 183 11.22 -6.64 13.95
CA SER A 183 10.30 -6.44 15.06
C SER A 183 9.18 -5.50 14.64
N TYR A 184 8.03 -5.70 15.26
CA TYR A 184 6.87 -4.89 15.01
C TYR A 184 6.08 -4.64 16.29
N CYS A 185 5.40 -3.51 16.33
CA CYS A 185 4.46 -3.16 17.39
C CYS A 185 3.25 -2.44 16.79
N ARG A 186 2.17 -2.40 17.56
CA ARG A 186 1.03 -1.52 17.34
C ARG A 186 1.24 -0.21 18.09
N MET A 187 0.79 0.88 17.50
CA MET A 187 0.72 2.19 18.10
C MET A 187 -0.72 2.65 18.05
N HIS A 188 -1.25 2.96 19.22
CA HIS A 188 -2.64 3.34 19.41
C HIS A 188 -2.71 4.82 19.79
N ILE A 189 -3.48 5.60 19.04
CA ILE A 189 -3.76 7.00 19.34
C ILE A 189 -4.88 7.03 20.36
N GLU A 190 -4.57 7.42 21.60
CA GLU A 190 -5.51 7.38 22.72
C GLU A 190 -6.43 8.59 22.78
N GLU A 191 -5.98 9.73 22.26
CA GLU A 191 -6.77 10.96 22.27
C GLU A 191 -7.96 10.88 21.32
N SER A 192 -9.05 11.56 21.67
CA SER A 192 -10.29 11.64 20.87
C SER A 192 -10.81 13.07 20.79
N GLY A 193 -11.77 13.31 19.90
CA GLY A 193 -12.33 14.65 19.68
C GLY A 193 -11.26 15.65 19.22
N GLU A 194 -11.24 16.83 19.82
CA GLU A 194 -10.30 17.91 19.47
C GLU A 194 -8.83 17.59 19.84
N ASN A 195 -8.59 16.63 20.73
CA ASN A 195 -7.23 16.22 21.12
C ASN A 195 -6.63 15.16 20.19
N ALA A 196 -7.42 14.59 19.28
CA ALA A 196 -6.99 13.60 18.28
C ALA A 196 -5.84 14.13 17.41
N LEU A 197 -5.19 13.24 16.65
CA LEU A 197 -4.23 13.71 15.63
C LEU A 197 -5.00 14.31 14.47
N ARG A 198 -4.77 15.60 14.18
CA ARG A 198 -5.33 16.27 13.00
C ARG A 198 -4.38 16.11 11.82
N LEU A 199 -4.79 15.36 10.80
CA LEU A 199 -3.96 15.02 9.66
C LEU A 199 -4.49 15.65 8.37
N ILE A 200 -3.59 16.12 7.52
CA ILE A 200 -3.93 16.43 6.13
C ILE A 200 -4.00 15.11 5.36
N ASP A 201 -5.09 14.86 4.66
CA ASP A 201 -5.38 13.58 3.98
C ASP A 201 -5.21 13.67 2.46
N ILE A 202 -4.09 13.14 1.98
CA ILE A 202 -3.80 12.96 0.54
C ILE A 202 -3.88 11.48 0.12
N SER A 203 -4.44 10.63 0.98
CA SER A 203 -4.49 9.18 0.76
C SER A 203 -5.69 8.72 -0.08
N ASN A 204 -6.68 9.60 -0.29
CA ASN A 204 -7.86 9.31 -1.09
C ASN A 204 -7.46 8.76 -2.47
N ARG A 205 -8.09 7.64 -2.84
CA ARG A 205 -8.01 7.05 -4.18
C ARG A 205 -9.27 7.50 -4.93
N PRO A 206 -9.18 7.93 -6.20
CA PRO A 206 -10.35 8.42 -6.92
C PRO A 206 -11.50 7.41 -6.94
N VAL A 207 -11.18 6.13 -7.13
CA VAL A 207 -12.18 5.04 -7.14
C VAL A 207 -12.99 4.98 -5.85
N ASP A 208 -12.32 5.01 -4.71
CA ASP A 208 -12.93 4.90 -3.39
C ASP A 208 -13.71 6.18 -3.07
N LEU A 209 -13.06 7.33 -3.22
CA LEU A 209 -13.62 8.64 -2.93
C LEU A 209 -14.89 8.89 -3.77
N LEU A 210 -14.84 8.71 -5.09
CA LEU A 210 -15.98 9.01 -5.95
C LEU A 210 -17.14 8.03 -5.72
N SER A 211 -16.84 6.78 -5.35
CA SER A 211 -17.87 5.83 -4.91
C SER A 211 -18.55 6.31 -3.63
N ASP A 212 -17.76 6.78 -2.66
CA ASP A 212 -18.26 7.33 -1.40
C ASP A 212 -19.09 8.59 -1.63
N ILE A 213 -18.60 9.56 -2.41
CA ILE A 213 -19.33 10.79 -2.77
C ILE A 213 -20.69 10.44 -3.39
N TYR A 214 -20.71 9.50 -4.35
CA TYR A 214 -21.95 9.08 -5.00
C TYR A 214 -22.97 8.56 -3.97
N VAL A 215 -22.54 7.65 -3.10
CA VAL A 215 -23.39 7.07 -2.06
C VAL A 215 -23.82 8.13 -1.03
N TRP A 216 -22.92 9.01 -0.61
CA TRP A 216 -23.21 10.05 0.37
C TRP A 216 -24.23 11.05 -0.14
N ILE A 217 -24.14 11.51 -1.39
CA ILE A 217 -25.13 12.39 -2.01
C ILE A 217 -26.49 11.70 -2.10
N LEU A 218 -26.52 10.43 -2.53
CA LEU A 218 -27.77 9.66 -2.58
C LEU A 218 -28.43 9.48 -1.22
N ASN A 219 -27.63 9.32 -0.16
CA ASN A 219 -28.11 9.20 1.22
C ASN A 219 -28.47 10.57 1.85
N ALA A 220 -28.09 11.68 1.20
CA ALA A 220 -28.38 13.04 1.63
C ALA A 220 -29.44 13.72 0.76
N LYS A 221 -30.21 12.98 -0.06
CA LYS A 221 -31.19 13.53 -1.02
C LYS A 221 -32.15 14.57 -0.42
N GLU A 222 -32.54 14.38 0.84
CA GLU A 222 -33.48 15.26 1.56
C GLU A 222 -32.78 16.35 2.40
N ASP A 223 -31.44 16.33 2.48
CA ASP A 223 -30.62 17.25 3.27
C ASP A 223 -29.67 18.04 2.34
N LEU A 224 -30.14 19.22 1.91
CA LEU A 224 -29.38 20.09 0.99
C LEU A 224 -28.06 20.58 1.60
N ASN A 225 -28.02 20.84 2.91
CA ASN A 225 -26.80 21.29 3.58
C ASN A 225 -25.75 20.19 3.58
N LYS A 226 -26.16 18.94 3.85
CA LYS A 226 -25.26 17.80 3.78
C LYS A 226 -24.76 17.54 2.36
N GLN A 227 -25.63 17.66 1.35
CA GLN A 227 -25.20 17.57 -0.05
C GLN A 227 -24.18 18.65 -0.41
N GLN A 228 -24.39 19.89 0.04
CA GLN A 228 -23.46 20.98 -0.19
C GLN A 228 -22.11 20.71 0.47
N ASN A 229 -22.08 20.20 1.71
CA ASN A 229 -20.83 19.83 2.39
C ASN A 229 -20.08 18.70 1.68
N ILE A 230 -20.80 17.70 1.14
CA ILE A 230 -20.19 16.62 0.37
C ILE A 230 -19.59 17.14 -0.95
N LYS A 231 -20.30 18.05 -1.62
CA LYS A 231 -19.82 18.73 -2.83
C LYS A 231 -18.61 19.62 -2.52
N GLU A 232 -18.60 20.33 -1.40
CA GLU A 232 -17.44 21.09 -0.92
C GLU A 232 -16.22 20.18 -0.75
N TYR A 233 -16.40 19.04 -0.11
CA TYR A 233 -15.33 18.06 0.07
C TYR A 233 -14.77 17.56 -1.27
N LEU A 234 -15.64 17.31 -2.27
CA LEU A 234 -15.21 16.97 -3.63
C LEU A 234 -14.47 18.13 -4.33
N LEU A 235 -14.94 19.37 -4.18
CA LEU A 235 -14.27 20.54 -4.75
C LEU A 235 -12.87 20.70 -4.14
N ASN A 236 -12.76 20.59 -2.83
CA ASN A 236 -11.48 20.63 -2.12
C ASN A 236 -10.53 19.50 -2.56
N TYR A 237 -11.06 18.31 -2.85
CA TYR A 237 -10.26 17.23 -3.43
C TYR A 237 -9.72 17.58 -4.82
N ILE A 238 -10.52 18.24 -5.67
CA ILE A 238 -10.08 18.72 -6.99
C ILE A 238 -8.98 19.80 -6.81
N ILE A 239 -9.21 20.78 -5.95
CA ILE A 239 -8.28 21.89 -5.71
C ILE A 239 -6.93 21.40 -5.13
N THR A 240 -6.97 20.42 -4.23
CA THR A 240 -5.76 19.90 -3.56
C THR A 240 -5.03 18.81 -4.34
N TYR A 241 -5.61 18.31 -5.44
CA TYR A 241 -5.01 17.26 -6.25
C TYR A 241 -3.57 17.56 -6.69
N PRO A 242 -3.21 18.78 -7.17
CA PRO A 242 -1.85 19.07 -7.62
C PRO A 242 -0.79 18.84 -6.54
N LEU A 243 -1.06 19.30 -5.30
CA LEU A 243 -0.16 19.07 -4.17
C LEU A 243 -0.08 17.58 -3.80
N ALA A 244 -1.22 16.89 -3.77
CA ALA A 244 -1.26 15.46 -3.50
C ALA A 244 -0.47 14.66 -4.56
N ALA A 245 -0.55 15.07 -5.83
CA ALA A 245 0.19 14.47 -6.95
C ALA A 245 1.69 14.70 -6.83
N ALA A 246 2.13 15.94 -6.55
CA ALA A 246 3.53 16.27 -6.30
C ALA A 246 4.12 15.50 -5.11
N CYS A 247 3.30 15.20 -4.09
CA CYS A 247 3.70 14.35 -2.97
C CYS A 247 3.64 12.84 -3.25
N SER A 248 3.10 12.41 -4.40
CA SER A 248 2.80 11.00 -4.70
C SER A 248 3.63 10.39 -5.83
N ILE A 249 4.47 11.17 -6.53
CA ILE A 249 5.34 10.69 -7.62
C ILE A 249 6.12 9.44 -7.17
N LYS A 250 6.11 8.41 -8.01
CA LYS A 250 6.82 7.15 -7.75
C LYS A 250 8.32 7.39 -7.93
N VAL A 251 9.09 6.96 -6.93
CA VAL A 251 10.56 7.09 -6.94
C VAL A 251 11.11 6.24 -8.07
N LYS A 252 11.89 6.86 -8.96
CA LYS A 252 12.62 6.14 -10.02
C LYS A 252 13.69 5.21 -9.42
N ASP A 253 14.61 5.77 -8.65
CA ASP A 253 15.79 5.07 -8.12
C ASP A 253 15.89 5.17 -6.59
N ARG A 254 15.42 4.15 -5.87
CA ARG A 254 15.37 4.14 -4.38
C ARG A 254 16.74 4.05 -3.69
N GLY A 255 17.79 3.75 -4.43
CA GLY A 255 19.17 3.67 -3.93
C GLY A 255 19.90 5.02 -3.95
N ASP A 256 19.30 6.05 -4.55
CA ASP A 256 19.98 7.32 -4.76
C ASP A 256 20.08 8.13 -3.47
N ARG A 257 21.19 8.86 -3.35
CA ARG A 257 21.44 9.76 -2.22
C ARG A 257 20.48 10.95 -2.21
N PHE A 258 20.03 11.35 -3.39
CA PHE A 258 19.08 12.43 -3.60
C PHE A 258 17.94 11.92 -4.46
N VAL A 259 16.72 12.20 -4.03
CA VAL A 259 15.49 11.74 -4.67
C VAL A 259 14.66 12.99 -4.96
N GLU A 260 14.59 13.39 -6.23
CA GLU A 260 13.88 14.61 -6.65
C GLU A 260 12.41 14.60 -6.23
N GLU A 261 11.78 13.43 -6.24
CA GLU A 261 10.39 13.19 -5.85
C GLU A 261 10.12 13.51 -4.37
N TYR A 262 11.16 13.72 -3.55
CA TYR A 262 11.04 14.06 -2.13
C TYR A 262 11.06 15.57 -1.86
N VAL A 263 11.39 16.42 -2.84
CA VAL A 263 11.57 17.87 -2.63
C VAL A 263 10.30 18.53 -2.09
N ILE A 264 9.20 18.47 -2.85
CA ILE A 264 7.91 19.05 -2.44
C ILE A 264 7.35 18.44 -1.15
N PRO A 265 7.27 17.10 -0.98
CA PRO A 265 6.73 16.53 0.25
C PRO A 265 7.60 16.81 1.49
N GLN A 266 8.92 16.97 1.36
CA GLN A 266 9.77 17.39 2.48
C GLN A 266 9.54 18.86 2.87
N MET A 267 9.38 19.76 1.89
CA MET A 267 9.00 21.16 2.18
C MET A 267 7.63 21.23 2.84
N PHE A 268 6.67 20.46 2.34
CA PHE A 268 5.32 20.41 2.90
C PHE A 268 5.33 19.89 4.34
N MET A 269 6.13 18.85 4.63
CA MET A 269 6.27 18.35 5.99
C MET A 269 6.89 19.38 6.94
N ASN A 270 7.87 20.16 6.47
CA ASN A 270 8.45 21.23 7.27
C ASN A 270 7.43 22.33 7.58
N TRP A 271 6.60 22.71 6.61
CA TRP A 271 5.50 23.63 6.85
C TRP A 271 4.50 23.08 7.88
N ILE A 272 4.10 21.80 7.79
CA ILE A 272 3.23 21.13 8.78
C ILE A 272 3.86 21.17 10.18
N ARG A 273 5.19 20.97 10.29
CA ARG A 273 5.92 21.04 11.55
C ARG A 273 5.78 22.41 12.23
N GLU A 274 5.66 23.49 11.45
CA GLU A 274 5.70 24.88 11.93
C GLU A 274 4.32 25.56 11.99
N ASN A 275 3.35 25.19 11.15
CA ASN A 275 1.99 25.80 11.11
C ASN A 275 1.21 25.60 12.43
N GLY A 276 1.50 24.55 13.20
CA GLY A 276 0.86 24.29 14.50
C GLY A 276 -0.55 23.70 14.43
N GLY A 277 -1.28 23.91 13.33
CA GLY A 277 -2.66 23.43 13.11
C GLY A 277 -2.81 21.95 12.75
N TYR A 278 -1.74 21.28 12.33
CA TYR A 278 -1.74 19.90 11.87
C TYR A 278 -0.66 19.06 12.54
N ASP A 279 -0.94 17.81 12.86
CA ASP A 279 0.00 16.88 13.49
C ASP A 279 0.76 16.00 12.49
N GLY A 280 0.35 15.99 11.23
CA GLY A 280 1.02 15.25 10.18
C GLY A 280 0.18 15.07 8.93
N ILE A 281 0.55 14.08 8.14
CA ILE A 281 -0.08 13.76 6.87
C ILE A 281 -0.48 12.29 6.82
N ARG A 282 -1.67 12.03 6.26
CA ARG A 282 -2.16 10.71 5.89
C ARG A 282 -2.01 10.54 4.38
N TYR A 283 -1.32 9.48 3.96
CA TYR A 283 -0.96 9.27 2.57
C TYR A 283 -1.05 7.79 2.17
N LYS A 284 -1.20 7.54 0.88
CA LYS A 284 -1.16 6.19 0.29
C LYS A 284 0.26 5.83 -0.10
N SER A 285 0.56 4.54 -0.18
CA SER A 285 1.89 4.10 -0.58
C SER A 285 2.27 4.53 -2.00
N SER A 286 3.47 5.07 -2.13
CA SER A 286 4.13 5.34 -3.41
C SER A 286 5.20 4.29 -3.74
N LEU A 287 5.09 3.09 -3.16
CA LEU A 287 5.82 1.92 -3.65
C LEU A 287 5.46 1.66 -5.12
N ASN A 288 6.49 1.36 -5.91
CA ASN A 288 6.38 1.00 -7.32
C ASN A 288 6.45 -0.53 -7.44
N THR A 289 5.40 -1.20 -6.97
CA THR A 289 5.27 -2.65 -7.04
C THR A 289 3.79 -3.00 -7.12
N THR A 290 3.44 -4.02 -7.90
CA THR A 290 2.06 -4.53 -7.99
C THR A 290 1.65 -5.29 -6.74
N LEU A 291 2.63 -5.75 -5.94
CA LEU A 291 2.40 -6.52 -4.70
C LEU A 291 1.61 -5.74 -3.63
N VAL A 292 1.67 -4.41 -3.65
CA VAL A 292 0.96 -3.53 -2.71
C VAL A 292 -0.29 -2.88 -3.32
N GLN A 293 -0.53 -3.13 -4.61
CA GLN A 293 -1.70 -2.60 -5.30
C GLN A 293 -2.96 -3.25 -4.73
N GLY A 294 -3.97 -2.44 -4.41
CA GLY A 294 -5.25 -2.94 -3.88
C GLY A 294 -5.27 -3.27 -2.39
N MET A 295 -4.16 -3.16 -1.65
CA MET A 295 -4.14 -3.44 -0.20
C MET A 295 -5.04 -2.49 0.63
N GLY A 296 -5.46 -1.36 0.08
CA GLY A 296 -6.34 -0.39 0.75
C GLY A 296 -5.70 0.38 1.91
N ALA A 297 -4.61 -0.15 2.49
CA ALA A 297 -3.89 0.46 3.59
C ALA A 297 -3.36 1.87 3.26
N VAL A 298 -3.24 2.65 4.32
CA VAL A 298 -2.75 4.02 4.36
C VAL A 298 -1.64 4.16 5.39
N ASN A 299 -0.79 5.13 5.17
CA ASN A 299 0.29 5.53 6.06
C ASN A 299 0.00 6.88 6.67
N ILE A 300 0.65 7.14 7.81
CA ILE A 300 0.75 8.46 8.39
C ILE A 300 2.21 8.79 8.66
N ALA A 301 2.58 10.05 8.43
CA ALA A 301 3.87 10.60 8.80
C ALA A 301 3.64 11.78 9.76
N LEU A 302 4.29 11.72 10.93
CA LEU A 302 4.12 12.69 12.00
C LEU A 302 5.49 13.34 12.28
N PRO A 303 5.66 14.66 12.10
CA PRO A 303 6.94 15.30 12.28
C PRO A 303 7.19 15.53 13.77
N VAL A 304 8.46 15.55 14.18
CA VAL A 304 8.77 15.99 15.53
C VAL A 304 8.69 17.51 15.60
N LYS A 305 7.74 18.04 16.37
CA LYS A 305 7.57 19.48 16.60
C LYS A 305 8.46 20.01 17.73
N LYS A 306 8.52 19.27 18.84
CA LYS A 306 9.31 19.64 20.04
C LYS A 306 9.86 18.39 20.72
N PHE A 307 11.16 18.39 21.01
CA PHE A 307 11.83 17.30 21.71
C PHE A 307 11.70 17.45 23.24
N ARG A 308 11.52 16.31 23.92
CA ARG A 308 11.78 16.11 25.35
C ARG A 308 13.27 15.93 25.60
N ASP A 309 13.68 15.94 26.87
CA ASP A 309 15.07 15.74 27.31
C ASP A 309 15.68 14.41 26.85
N ASP A 310 14.85 13.37 26.65
CA ASP A 310 15.31 12.06 26.19
C ASP A 310 15.37 11.91 24.66
N GLY A 311 15.09 13.00 23.93
CA GLY A 311 15.13 13.10 22.48
C GLY A 311 13.88 12.60 21.75
N LEU A 312 12.78 12.30 22.46
CA LEU A 312 11.49 11.95 21.85
C LEU A 312 10.54 13.16 21.74
N CYS A 313 9.55 13.10 20.86
CA CYS A 313 8.60 14.19 20.64
C CYS A 313 7.59 14.30 21.80
N GLU A 314 7.49 15.48 22.39
CA GLU A 314 6.60 15.75 23.53
C GLU A 314 5.13 15.45 23.21
N SER A 315 4.60 16.04 22.13
CA SER A 315 3.18 15.88 21.77
C SER A 315 2.85 14.47 21.29
N LEU A 316 3.73 13.81 20.54
CA LEU A 316 3.43 12.47 20.04
C LEU A 316 3.47 11.43 21.17
N THR A 317 4.42 11.55 22.11
CA THR A 317 4.50 10.65 23.26
C THR A 317 3.34 10.83 24.25
N SER A 318 2.72 12.01 24.29
CA SER A 318 1.50 12.21 25.09
C SER A 318 0.25 11.64 24.44
N LYS A 319 0.20 11.50 23.10
CA LYS A 319 -1.01 11.07 22.36
C LYS A 319 -1.01 9.59 21.96
N ILE A 320 0.16 8.93 21.93
CA ILE A 320 0.34 7.59 21.35
C ILE A 320 0.86 6.61 22.41
N ALA A 321 0.13 5.50 22.59
CA ALA A 321 0.61 4.35 23.34
C ALA A 321 1.21 3.30 22.41
N VAL A 322 2.25 2.60 22.88
CA VAL A 322 2.97 1.57 22.14
C VAL A 322 2.68 0.20 22.77
N SER A 323 2.27 -0.76 21.95
CA SER A 323 2.05 -2.15 22.38
C SER A 323 3.36 -2.84 22.75
N ASP A 324 3.30 -4.09 23.18
CA ASP A 324 4.49 -4.96 23.18
C ASP A 324 5.14 -5.07 21.80
N ILE A 325 6.35 -5.62 21.78
CA ILE A 325 7.16 -5.75 20.57
C ILE A 325 7.25 -7.22 20.22
N ALA A 326 6.62 -7.58 19.10
CA ALA A 326 6.70 -8.89 18.50
C ALA A 326 7.90 -8.99 17.55
N TYR A 327 8.30 -10.21 17.22
CA TYR A 327 9.43 -10.48 16.32
C TYR A 327 9.08 -11.56 15.32
N LEU A 328 9.49 -11.37 14.07
CA LEU A 328 9.31 -12.34 13.01
C LEU A 328 10.62 -12.55 12.25
N ASP A 329 10.99 -13.81 12.10
CA ASP A 329 11.95 -14.28 11.10
C ASP A 329 11.15 -14.97 9.99
N VAL A 330 11.21 -14.43 8.78
CA VAL A 330 10.43 -14.90 7.63
C VAL A 330 10.76 -16.36 7.30
N ASN A 331 12.03 -16.77 7.38
CA ASN A 331 12.40 -18.14 7.01
C ASN A 331 11.92 -19.15 8.07
N GLU A 332 11.99 -18.76 9.35
CA GLU A 332 11.44 -19.58 10.44
C GLU A 332 9.91 -19.67 10.39
N ASP A 333 9.22 -18.56 10.08
CA ASP A 333 7.76 -18.54 9.95
C ASP A 333 7.27 -19.49 8.84
N PHE A 334 8.02 -19.61 7.75
CA PHE A 334 7.69 -20.51 6.63
C PHE A 334 7.81 -22.00 6.99
N LYS A 335 8.50 -22.37 8.09
CA LYS A 335 8.57 -23.77 8.55
C LYS A 335 7.21 -24.34 8.93
N LYS A 336 6.20 -23.50 9.21
CA LYS A 336 4.81 -23.96 9.41
C LYS A 336 4.25 -24.75 8.23
N TYR A 337 4.79 -24.55 7.02
CA TYR A 337 4.39 -25.27 5.83
C TYR A 337 5.13 -26.61 5.63
N GLN A 338 6.14 -26.93 6.46
CA GLN A 338 7.05 -28.05 6.21
C GLN A 338 6.33 -29.41 6.13
N GLN A 339 5.35 -29.66 6.99
CA GLN A 339 4.56 -30.89 6.91
C GLN A 339 3.73 -30.94 5.63
N HIS A 340 3.11 -29.83 5.22
CA HIS A 340 2.35 -29.77 3.97
C HIS A 340 3.22 -29.98 2.74
N LEU A 341 4.47 -29.48 2.76
CA LEU A 341 5.44 -29.75 1.69
C LEU A 341 5.84 -31.23 1.63
N HIS A 342 5.90 -31.92 2.78
CA HIS A 342 6.10 -33.36 2.81
C HIS A 342 4.92 -34.11 2.16
N ASP A 343 3.69 -33.75 2.54
CA ASP A 343 2.47 -34.34 1.95
C ASP A 343 2.40 -34.13 0.43
N ILE A 344 2.79 -32.95 -0.07
CA ILE A 344 2.88 -32.64 -1.50
C ILE A 344 3.95 -33.50 -2.18
N ASN A 345 5.09 -33.68 -1.54
CA ASN A 345 6.18 -34.50 -2.08
C ASN A 345 5.83 -35.99 -2.13
N ASP A 346 5.11 -36.50 -1.12
CA ASP A 346 4.61 -37.88 -1.11
C ASP A 346 3.60 -38.10 -2.23
N TYR A 347 2.64 -37.17 -2.40
CA TYR A 347 1.69 -37.21 -3.51
C TYR A 347 2.38 -37.16 -4.89
N LYS A 348 3.42 -36.33 -5.05
CA LYS A 348 4.26 -36.29 -6.25
C LYS A 348 4.88 -37.66 -6.55
N ASN A 349 5.41 -38.34 -5.53
CA ASN A 349 6.01 -39.67 -5.69
C ASN A 349 4.94 -40.73 -6.03
N GLU A 350 3.75 -40.64 -5.44
CA GLU A 350 2.63 -41.51 -5.80
C GLU A 350 2.24 -41.36 -7.28
N LEU A 351 2.17 -40.13 -7.81
CA LEU A 351 1.89 -39.86 -9.22
C LEU A 351 2.97 -40.44 -10.15
N TRP A 352 4.25 -40.32 -9.77
CA TRP A 352 5.35 -40.95 -10.49
C TRP A 352 5.22 -42.47 -10.54
N MET A 353 4.90 -43.09 -9.41
CA MET A 353 4.70 -44.54 -9.35
C MET A 353 3.52 -44.99 -10.21
N LYS A 354 2.41 -44.24 -10.20
CA LYS A 354 1.28 -44.48 -11.11
C LYS A 354 1.74 -44.46 -12.56
N MET A 355 2.43 -43.40 -12.99
CA MET A 355 2.93 -43.29 -14.37
C MET A 355 3.84 -44.44 -14.81
N VAL A 356 4.66 -44.98 -13.90
CA VAL A 356 5.54 -46.13 -14.19
C VAL A 356 4.73 -47.43 -14.28
N SER A 357 3.69 -47.57 -13.46
CA SER A 357 2.86 -48.78 -13.40
C SER A 357 1.75 -48.83 -14.44
N ASP A 358 1.33 -47.67 -14.97
CA ASP A 358 0.23 -47.56 -15.91
C ASP A 358 0.60 -48.18 -17.25
N THR A 359 -0.38 -48.85 -17.85
CA THR A 359 -0.25 -49.40 -19.22
C THR A 359 -0.49 -48.34 -20.30
N TYR A 360 -0.70 -47.08 -19.91
CA TYR A 360 -1.02 -45.97 -20.79
C TYR A 360 -0.34 -44.68 -20.33
N TYR A 361 -0.05 -43.78 -21.27
CA TYR A 361 0.50 -42.46 -20.98
C TYR A 361 -0.60 -41.40 -20.94
N CYS A 362 -0.62 -40.55 -19.91
CA CYS A 362 -1.57 -39.45 -19.78
C CYS A 362 -0.88 -38.19 -19.20
N GLY A 363 -0.86 -37.11 -20.00
CA GLY A 363 0.00 -35.95 -19.73
C GLY A 363 -0.36 -35.12 -18.48
N TYR A 364 -1.55 -35.28 -17.90
CA TYR A 364 -1.93 -34.52 -16.69
C TYR A 364 -1.05 -34.85 -15.48
N LYS A 365 -0.61 -36.12 -15.32
CA LYS A 365 0.19 -36.54 -14.16
C LYS A 365 1.53 -35.80 -14.10
N LEU A 366 2.22 -35.69 -15.25
CA LEU A 366 3.46 -34.90 -15.37
C LEU A 366 3.25 -33.44 -14.99
N LYS A 367 2.16 -32.82 -15.44
CA LYS A 367 1.85 -31.44 -15.07
C LYS A 367 1.66 -31.27 -13.57
N LEU A 368 0.93 -32.19 -12.93
CA LEU A 368 0.74 -32.14 -11.47
C LEU A 368 2.07 -32.32 -10.73
N VAL A 369 2.92 -33.24 -11.19
CA VAL A 369 4.28 -33.45 -10.67
C VAL A 369 5.12 -32.18 -10.78
N ASP A 370 5.15 -31.54 -11.96
CA ASP A 370 5.95 -30.33 -12.21
C ASP A 370 5.52 -29.18 -11.28
N ILE A 371 4.21 -29.02 -11.05
CA ILE A 371 3.71 -28.01 -10.11
C ILE A 371 4.09 -28.36 -8.67
N CYS A 372 3.94 -29.63 -8.26
CA CYS A 372 4.35 -30.07 -6.93
C CYS A 372 5.83 -29.80 -6.68
N GLU A 373 6.69 -30.09 -7.66
CA GLU A 373 8.13 -29.80 -7.59
C GLU A 373 8.38 -28.30 -7.47
N ASN A 374 7.72 -27.47 -8.27
CA ASN A 374 7.88 -26.02 -8.21
C ASN A 374 7.48 -25.44 -6.84
N VAL A 375 6.34 -25.88 -6.29
CA VAL A 375 5.88 -25.49 -4.94
C VAL A 375 6.90 -25.92 -3.89
N TYR A 376 7.34 -27.18 -3.94
CA TYR A 376 8.32 -27.73 -3.02
C TYR A 376 9.65 -26.95 -3.07
N MET A 377 10.23 -26.77 -4.26
CA MET A 377 11.48 -26.04 -4.45
C MET A 377 11.36 -24.58 -3.97
N THR A 378 10.28 -23.89 -4.32
CA THR A 378 10.09 -22.47 -3.97
C THR A 378 10.06 -22.29 -2.46
N TYR A 379 9.19 -23.02 -1.76
CA TYR A 379 9.03 -22.87 -0.30
C TYR A 379 10.21 -23.44 0.48
N ASN A 380 10.76 -24.59 0.05
CA ASN A 380 11.93 -25.16 0.68
C ASN A 380 13.15 -24.22 0.54
N SER A 381 13.27 -23.48 -0.56
CA SER A 381 14.34 -22.48 -0.71
C SER A 381 14.21 -21.36 0.32
N ILE A 382 12.99 -20.89 0.60
CA ILE A 382 12.71 -19.88 1.62
C ILE A 382 13.01 -20.46 3.01
N ILE A 383 12.52 -21.66 3.33
CA ILE A 383 12.80 -22.32 4.63
C ILE A 383 14.32 -22.46 4.86
N ASN A 384 15.09 -22.75 3.81
CA ASN A 384 16.55 -22.91 3.89
C ASN A 384 17.34 -21.60 3.76
N GLY A 385 16.69 -20.45 3.95
CA GLY A 385 17.36 -19.18 4.20
C GLY A 385 17.39 -18.20 3.03
N ASN A 386 16.77 -18.51 1.88
CA ASN A 386 16.60 -17.50 0.83
C ASN A 386 15.69 -16.37 1.31
N ASN A 387 16.11 -15.13 1.05
CA ASN A 387 15.29 -13.97 1.38
C ASN A 387 14.07 -13.92 0.47
N LEU A 388 12.89 -13.79 1.09
CA LEU A 388 11.68 -13.45 0.35
C LEU A 388 11.86 -12.07 -0.28
N ASN A 389 11.66 -11.99 -1.59
CA ASN A 389 11.85 -10.79 -2.39
C ASN A 389 10.71 -10.68 -3.42
N GLU A 390 10.69 -9.58 -4.17
CA GLU A 390 9.61 -9.34 -5.13
C GLU A 390 9.48 -10.44 -6.18
N VAL A 391 10.58 -10.99 -6.68
CA VAL A 391 10.57 -12.05 -7.71
C VAL A 391 9.92 -13.32 -7.17
N LEU A 392 10.33 -13.77 -5.98
CA LEU A 392 9.75 -14.95 -5.34
C LEU A 392 8.27 -14.75 -5.01
N LEU A 393 7.89 -13.56 -4.55
CA LEU A 393 6.49 -13.23 -4.29
C LEU A 393 5.65 -13.28 -5.57
N HIS A 394 6.12 -12.68 -6.66
CA HIS A 394 5.45 -12.76 -7.96
C HIS A 394 5.35 -14.21 -8.46
N GLN A 395 6.39 -15.02 -8.28
CA GLN A 395 6.35 -16.44 -8.63
C GLN A 395 5.26 -17.16 -7.83
N ILE A 396 5.13 -16.91 -6.53
CA ILE A 396 4.08 -17.49 -5.69
C ILE A 396 2.68 -17.04 -6.17
N GLU A 397 2.51 -15.76 -6.51
CA GLU A 397 1.25 -15.23 -7.08
C GLU A 397 0.88 -15.95 -8.39
N CYS A 398 1.84 -16.07 -9.32
CA CYS A 398 1.61 -16.75 -10.60
C CYS A 398 1.31 -18.25 -10.42
N LEU A 399 1.99 -18.92 -9.48
CA LEU A 399 1.69 -20.32 -9.15
C LEU A 399 0.29 -20.46 -8.56
N ALA A 400 -0.11 -19.55 -7.68
CA ALA A 400 -1.46 -19.54 -7.10
C ALA A 400 -2.51 -19.40 -8.22
N ASP A 401 -2.38 -18.38 -9.07
CA ASP A 401 -3.32 -18.16 -10.18
C ASP A 401 -3.36 -19.36 -11.14
N TYR A 402 -2.20 -19.97 -11.43
CA TYR A 402 -2.15 -21.18 -12.26
C TYR A 402 -2.86 -22.37 -11.62
N ILE A 403 -2.65 -22.63 -10.32
CA ILE A 403 -3.31 -23.70 -9.56
C ILE A 403 -4.83 -23.49 -9.54
N TYR A 404 -5.29 -22.27 -9.29
CA TYR A 404 -6.71 -21.94 -9.28
C TYR A 404 -7.35 -22.15 -10.66
N MET A 405 -6.72 -21.62 -11.72
CA MET A 405 -7.21 -21.85 -13.09
C MET A 405 -7.20 -23.34 -13.46
N PHE A 406 -6.16 -24.08 -13.08
CA PHE A 406 -6.07 -25.51 -13.36
C PHE A 406 -7.24 -26.30 -12.75
N HIS A 407 -7.62 -25.95 -11.52
CA HIS A 407 -8.79 -26.55 -10.87
C HIS A 407 -10.12 -26.04 -11.44
N GLU A 408 -10.24 -24.75 -11.77
CA GLU A 408 -11.43 -24.18 -12.41
C GLU A 408 -11.74 -24.85 -13.76
N TYR A 409 -10.70 -25.12 -14.57
CA TYR A 409 -10.84 -25.76 -15.88
C TYR A 409 -10.73 -27.29 -15.85
N LYS A 410 -10.91 -27.91 -14.68
CA LYS A 410 -10.78 -29.35 -14.46
C LYS A 410 -11.54 -30.20 -15.50
N ASP A 411 -12.81 -29.90 -15.76
CA ASP A 411 -13.63 -30.69 -16.70
C ASP A 411 -13.08 -30.66 -18.13
N SER A 412 -12.56 -29.51 -18.56
CA SER A 412 -11.93 -29.35 -19.87
C SER A 412 -10.61 -30.13 -19.96
N ILE A 413 -9.84 -30.14 -18.85
CA ILE A 413 -8.60 -30.91 -18.74
C ILE A 413 -8.89 -32.40 -18.81
N ILE A 414 -9.89 -32.89 -18.06
CA ILE A 414 -10.33 -34.28 -18.08
C ILE A 414 -10.69 -34.71 -19.51
N LYS A 415 -11.59 -33.97 -20.16
CA LYS A 415 -12.05 -34.28 -21.51
C LYS A 415 -10.87 -34.38 -22.50
N ARG A 416 -9.98 -33.39 -22.50
CA ARG A 416 -8.81 -33.37 -23.39
C ARG A 416 -7.89 -34.57 -23.17
N ASN A 417 -7.62 -34.93 -21.90
CA ASN A 417 -6.75 -36.05 -21.58
C ASN A 417 -7.39 -37.39 -21.96
N ILE A 418 -8.70 -37.57 -21.77
CA ILE A 418 -9.41 -38.77 -22.23
C ILE A 418 -9.32 -38.90 -23.76
N GLU A 419 -9.58 -37.82 -24.51
CA GLU A 419 -9.46 -37.82 -25.97
C GLU A 419 -8.03 -38.18 -26.44
N GLU A 420 -7.00 -37.67 -25.77
CA GLU A 420 -5.60 -37.96 -26.07
C GLU A 420 -5.26 -39.43 -25.82
N VAL A 421 -5.64 -39.97 -24.65
CA VAL A 421 -5.40 -41.37 -24.29
C VAL A 421 -6.15 -42.30 -25.24
N LYS A 422 -7.42 -42.03 -25.57
CA LYS A 422 -8.21 -42.87 -26.48
C LYS A 422 -7.60 -42.99 -27.88
N ARG A 423 -6.94 -41.93 -28.38
CA ARG A 423 -6.25 -41.99 -29.68
C ARG A 423 -5.10 -42.98 -29.69
N MET A 424 -4.42 -43.13 -28.55
CA MET A 424 -3.26 -44.04 -28.41
C MET A 424 -3.68 -45.42 -27.90
N TYR A 425 -4.74 -45.50 -27.09
CA TYR A 425 -5.22 -46.69 -26.40
C TYR A 425 -6.75 -46.82 -26.54
N PRO A 426 -7.26 -47.32 -27.69
CA PRO A 426 -8.68 -47.29 -28.00
C PRO A 426 -9.58 -48.12 -27.06
N THR A 427 -9.01 -49.06 -26.32
CA THR A 427 -9.73 -49.97 -25.41
C THR A 427 -9.75 -49.50 -23.96
N ILE A 428 -9.31 -48.26 -23.68
CA ILE A 428 -9.27 -47.71 -22.32
C ILE A 428 -10.69 -47.53 -21.74
N ASP A 429 -10.85 -47.82 -20.44
CA ASP A 429 -12.09 -47.53 -19.71
C ASP A 429 -12.16 -46.03 -19.40
N GLU A 430 -13.00 -45.32 -20.17
CA GLU A 430 -13.19 -43.87 -20.05
C GLU A 430 -13.74 -43.45 -18.70
N THR A 431 -14.66 -44.24 -18.13
CA THR A 431 -15.29 -43.89 -16.85
C THR A 431 -14.28 -44.01 -15.72
N LYS A 432 -13.48 -45.08 -15.75
CA LYS A 432 -12.38 -45.25 -14.80
C LYS A 432 -11.33 -44.15 -14.93
N LEU A 433 -10.91 -43.83 -16.16
CA LEU A 433 -9.92 -42.78 -16.43
C LEU A 433 -10.42 -41.40 -16.00
N GLN A 434 -11.67 -41.07 -16.30
CA GLN A 434 -12.30 -39.83 -15.86
C GLN A 434 -12.26 -39.68 -14.34
N ASN A 435 -12.68 -40.73 -13.62
CA ASN A 435 -12.68 -40.73 -12.15
C ASN A 435 -11.27 -40.60 -11.58
N GLU A 436 -10.30 -41.30 -12.17
CA GLU A 436 -8.88 -41.22 -11.76
C GLU A 436 -8.34 -39.80 -11.89
N ILE A 437 -8.47 -39.18 -13.07
CA ILE A 437 -7.99 -37.81 -13.32
C ILE A 437 -8.69 -36.85 -12.35
N SER A 438 -10.01 -36.99 -12.19
CA SER A 438 -10.81 -36.12 -11.32
C SER A 438 -10.33 -36.17 -9.87
N VAL A 439 -10.14 -37.38 -9.32
CA VAL A 439 -9.67 -37.59 -7.94
C VAL A 439 -8.25 -37.06 -7.75
N ASP A 440 -7.36 -37.29 -8.72
CA ASP A 440 -6.00 -36.80 -8.64
C ASP A 440 -5.95 -35.27 -8.65
N ILE A 441 -6.70 -34.60 -9.55
CA ILE A 441 -6.76 -33.13 -9.59
C ILE A 441 -7.33 -32.55 -8.28
N ASP A 442 -8.39 -33.14 -7.72
CA ASP A 442 -8.99 -32.66 -6.48
C ASP A 442 -8.04 -32.82 -5.29
N ARG A 443 -7.38 -33.98 -5.19
CA ARG A 443 -6.40 -34.24 -4.13
C ARG A 443 -5.20 -33.30 -4.26
N PHE A 444 -4.68 -33.11 -5.47
CA PHE A 444 -3.63 -32.14 -5.75
C PHE A 444 -4.02 -30.75 -5.25
N TYR A 445 -5.18 -30.24 -5.68
CA TYR A 445 -5.65 -28.90 -5.33
C TYR A 445 -5.80 -28.74 -3.81
N ALA A 446 -6.38 -29.73 -3.13
CA ALA A 446 -6.53 -29.72 -1.68
C ALA A 446 -5.21 -29.73 -0.90
N LEU A 447 -4.14 -30.32 -1.47
CA LEU A 447 -2.80 -30.32 -0.87
C LEU A 447 -2.09 -28.98 -1.07
N VAL A 448 -2.01 -28.50 -2.32
CA VAL A 448 -1.20 -27.32 -2.67
C VAL A 448 -1.77 -26.02 -2.10
N THR A 449 -3.10 -25.91 -1.98
CA THR A 449 -3.77 -24.72 -1.43
C THR A 449 -3.60 -24.53 0.08
N LYS A 450 -3.02 -25.51 0.78
CA LYS A 450 -2.56 -25.35 2.18
C LYS A 450 -1.25 -24.56 2.31
N VAL A 451 -0.54 -24.41 1.20
CA VAL A 451 0.80 -23.80 1.15
C VAL A 451 0.78 -22.53 0.31
N ILE A 452 0.30 -22.65 -0.93
CA ILE A 452 0.24 -21.56 -1.90
C ILE A 452 -1.04 -20.77 -1.67
N LEU A 453 -0.86 -19.52 -1.26
CA LEU A 453 -1.93 -18.54 -1.10
C LEU A 453 -1.59 -17.32 -1.94
N LYS A 454 -2.60 -16.77 -2.61
CA LYS A 454 -2.51 -15.43 -3.16
C LYS A 454 -2.20 -14.46 -2.03
N HIS A 455 -1.28 -13.53 -2.26
CA HIS A 455 -0.78 -12.61 -1.24
C HIS A 455 -0.21 -13.32 0.00
N ALA A 456 0.76 -14.21 -0.20
CA ALA A 456 1.35 -15.06 0.85
C ALA A 456 1.81 -14.31 2.13
N VAL A 457 2.15 -13.02 2.02
CA VAL A 457 2.50 -12.15 3.16
C VAL A 457 1.36 -11.98 4.18
N PHE A 458 0.09 -12.10 3.77
CA PHE A 458 -1.05 -12.10 4.69
C PHE A 458 -1.10 -13.37 5.56
N GLY A 459 -0.35 -14.41 5.17
CA GLY A 459 -0.19 -15.64 5.92
C GLY A 459 0.89 -15.56 7.02
N PHE A 460 1.62 -14.47 7.18
CA PHE A 460 2.62 -14.33 8.25
C PHE A 460 1.99 -14.55 9.63
N SER A 461 2.65 -15.34 10.49
CA SER A 461 2.19 -15.53 11.87
C SER A 461 2.24 -14.20 12.62
N LYS A 462 1.19 -13.87 13.38
CA LYS A 462 1.11 -12.63 14.17
C LYS A 462 0.98 -12.95 15.65
N GLU A 463 1.76 -12.26 16.47
CA GLU A 463 1.69 -12.33 17.92
C GLU A 463 0.59 -11.38 18.45
N ALA A 464 0.03 -11.70 19.62
CA ALA A 464 -0.93 -10.83 20.28
C ALA A 464 -0.22 -9.60 20.87
N LEU A 465 -0.69 -8.41 20.51
CA LEU A 465 -0.09 -7.12 20.89
C LEU A 465 -1.06 -6.32 21.77
N ASN A 466 -1.19 -6.71 23.04
CA ASN A 466 -2.27 -6.23 23.92
C ASN A 466 -1.83 -5.24 25.01
N ASN A 467 -0.55 -5.21 25.38
CA ASN A 467 -0.10 -4.32 26.47
C ASN A 467 0.42 -2.99 25.92
N PHE A 468 -0.42 -1.97 25.97
CA PHE A 468 -0.11 -0.62 25.52
C PHE A 468 0.43 0.24 26.67
N GLU A 469 1.48 1.02 26.40
CA GLU A 469 2.01 2.01 27.34
C GLU A 469 2.43 3.30 26.64
N LYS A 470 2.20 4.46 27.30
CA LYS A 470 2.84 5.72 26.92
C LYS A 470 4.31 5.72 27.35
N ILE A 471 5.18 6.21 26.46
CA ILE A 471 6.64 6.21 26.61
C ILE A 471 7.21 7.55 27.08
#